data_AF-A0AAD9QFB3-F1
#
_entry.id   AF-A0AAD9QFB3-F1
#
_cell.length_a   1.000
_cell.length_b   1.000
_cell.length_c   1.000
_cell.angle_alpha   90.00
_cell.angle_beta   90.00
_cell.angle_gamma   90.00
#
_symmetry.space_group_name_H-M   'P 1'
#
loop_
_entity.id
_entity.type
_entity.pdbx_description
1 polymer ?
#
loop_
_entity_poly.entity_id
_entity_poly.type
_entity_poly.pdbx_seq_one_letter_code
_entity_poly.pdbx_strand_id
1 'polypeptide(L)'
;MFLVDIAEQKEILSYTSRKSMNKDEWSNYDLYFPSKDVNSYVKQTLSSDLDMFTICFWMETNDSQPGTTFSYAISSSLNELTLFRNEWENKTGSWNLTVDGKLINHGSGFQVGRVIRGGGIVIVGQDQDSYGGAFDSSQSFTGKISGINLWSRVVSHNEILRMSKIYYTENGDVLKWPDFVVSRYNVEMQCPSQLIWN
;
A
#
# COMPACT_ATOMS: atom_id res chain seq x y z
N MET A 1 14.82 -7.13 7.86
CA MET A 1 13.45 -7.67 7.87
C MET A 1 12.52 -6.49 7.63
N PHE A 2 12.40 -6.04 6.39
CA PHE A 2 11.36 -5.10 5.98
C PHE A 2 10.28 -5.93 5.32
N LEU A 3 9.17 -6.15 6.02
CA LEU A 3 8.08 -6.94 5.50
C LEU A 3 7.17 -5.99 4.71
N VAL A 4 7.18 -6.13 3.38
CA VAL A 4 6.09 -5.63 2.56
C VAL A 4 5.21 -6.83 2.26
N ASP A 5 4.01 -6.82 2.82
CA ASP A 5 2.98 -7.82 2.54
C ASP A 5 2.11 -7.26 1.41
N ILE A 6 2.22 -7.86 0.23
CA ILE A 6 1.25 -7.71 -0.85
C ILE A 6 0.41 -8.97 -0.77
N ALA A 7 -0.72 -8.95 -0.09
CA ALA A 7 -1.59 -10.12 -0.07
C ALA A 7 -2.36 -10.21 -1.42
N GLU A 8 -2.20 -11.33 -2.12
CA GLU A 8 -2.88 -11.64 -3.39
C GLU A 8 -4.04 -12.57 -3.06
N GLN A 9 -5.27 -12.19 -3.41
CA GLN A 9 -6.43 -13.03 -3.12
C GLN A 9 -6.40 -14.37 -3.85
N LYS A 10 -6.13 -15.47 -3.13
CA LYS A 10 -6.60 -16.81 -3.52
C LYS A 10 -7.31 -17.51 -2.36
N GLU A 11 -8.62 -17.63 -2.55
CA GLU A 11 -9.62 -18.38 -1.78
C GLU A 11 -9.90 -17.92 -0.33
N ILE A 12 -11.03 -17.24 -0.17
CA ILE A 12 -11.66 -16.99 1.14
C ILE A 12 -12.38 -18.27 1.58
N LEU A 13 -11.89 -18.89 2.65
CA LEU A 13 -12.71 -19.79 3.46
C LEU A 13 -13.87 -18.98 4.04
N SER A 14 -15.09 -19.38 3.68
CA SER A 14 -16.34 -18.78 4.15
C SER A 14 -16.36 -18.66 5.68
N TYR A 15 -16.31 -17.43 6.21
CA TYR A 15 -16.63 -17.17 7.61
C TYR A 15 -17.85 -16.24 7.70
N THR A 16 -18.97 -16.84 8.08
CA THR A 16 -20.24 -16.20 8.37
C THR A 16 -20.22 -15.58 9.76
N SER A 17 -20.22 -14.25 9.86
CA SER A 17 -20.94 -13.57 10.95
C SER A 17 -21.32 -12.15 10.55
N ARG A 18 -22.64 -11.89 10.54
CA ARG A 18 -23.26 -10.62 10.21
C ARG A 18 -22.87 -9.55 11.24
N LYS A 19 -22.36 -8.42 10.75
CA LYS A 19 -22.65 -7.10 11.34
C LYS A 19 -23.00 -6.19 10.18
N SER A 20 -24.18 -5.57 10.21
CA SER A 20 -24.56 -4.61 9.16
C SER A 20 -23.49 -3.52 9.11
N MET A 21 -22.81 -3.38 7.99
CA MET A 21 -21.87 -2.29 7.79
C MET A 21 -22.61 -0.96 7.88
N ASN A 22 -22.14 -0.10 8.78
CA ASN A 22 -22.57 1.28 8.78
C ASN A 22 -21.93 1.93 7.54
N LYS A 23 -22.75 2.47 6.63
CA LYS A 23 -22.28 3.05 5.35
C LYS A 23 -21.37 4.27 5.54
N ASP A 24 -21.31 4.80 6.75
CA ASP A 24 -20.58 6.02 7.08
C ASP A 24 -19.17 5.77 7.64
N GLU A 25 -18.74 4.51 7.76
CA GLU A 25 -17.38 4.17 8.16
C GLU A 25 -16.48 4.05 6.92
N TRP A 26 -15.75 5.12 6.61
CA TRP A 26 -14.85 5.21 5.45
C TRP A 26 -13.76 4.13 5.41
N SER A 27 -13.44 3.49 6.54
CA SER A 27 -12.51 2.34 6.63
C SER A 27 -13.01 1.11 5.87
N ASN A 28 -14.29 1.07 5.51
CA ASN A 28 -14.95 -0.11 5.00
C ASN A 28 -15.01 -0.17 3.46
N TYR A 29 -14.30 0.67 2.72
CA TYR A 29 -14.33 0.70 1.26
C TYR A 29 -12.96 0.38 0.67
N ASP A 30 -12.94 -0.17 -0.54
CA ASP A 30 -11.73 -0.28 -1.36
C ASP A 30 -11.59 0.99 -2.23
N LEU A 31 -10.35 1.45 -2.43
CA LEU A 31 -10.03 2.48 -3.41
C LEU A 31 -9.82 1.83 -4.77
N TYR A 32 -10.62 2.22 -5.76
CA TYR A 32 -10.61 1.68 -7.11
C TYR A 32 -10.06 2.67 -8.13
N PHE A 33 -9.04 2.23 -8.87
CA PHE A 33 -8.35 2.93 -9.94
C PHE A 33 -8.80 2.32 -11.28
N PRO A 34 -9.78 2.93 -11.97
CA PRO A 34 -10.53 2.27 -13.04
C PRO A 34 -9.75 2.09 -14.34
N SER A 35 -8.76 2.95 -14.58
CA SER A 35 -8.01 2.97 -15.85
C SER A 35 -6.65 3.62 -15.68
N LYS A 36 -5.77 3.41 -16.67
CA LYS A 36 -4.49 4.08 -16.79
C LYS A 36 -4.72 5.59 -17.02
N ASP A 37 -4.31 6.41 -16.06
CA ASP A 37 -4.46 7.88 -16.13
C ASP A 37 -3.44 8.56 -15.21
N VAL A 38 -3.42 9.90 -15.21
CA VAL A 38 -2.55 10.74 -14.35
C VAL A 38 -3.31 11.55 -13.30
N ASN A 39 -4.63 11.40 -13.22
CA ASN A 39 -5.52 12.23 -12.41
C ASN A 39 -6.07 11.50 -11.19
N SER A 40 -5.95 10.18 -11.16
CA SER A 40 -6.43 9.26 -10.12
C SER A 40 -5.29 8.89 -9.19
N TYR A 41 -5.28 9.45 -7.99
CA TYR A 41 -4.25 9.17 -6.98
C TYR A 41 -4.73 9.48 -5.57
N VAL A 42 -4.00 8.97 -4.57
CA VAL A 42 -4.13 9.41 -3.18
C VAL A 42 -2.87 10.17 -2.79
N LYS A 43 -3.00 11.25 -2.02
CA LYS A 43 -1.86 12.05 -1.57
C LYS A 43 -1.81 12.16 -0.06
N GLN A 44 -0.76 11.59 0.54
CA GLN A 44 -0.46 11.69 1.95
C GLN A 44 0.89 12.38 2.18
N THR A 45 1.17 12.75 3.43
CA THR A 45 2.47 13.28 3.84
C THR A 45 3.09 12.37 4.89
N LEU A 46 4.39 12.18 4.82
CA LEU A 46 5.15 11.42 5.81
C LEU A 46 6.06 12.40 6.53
N SER A 47 5.75 12.70 7.78
CA SER A 47 6.35 13.82 8.52
C SER A 47 7.64 13.45 9.25
N SER A 48 7.78 12.21 9.69
CA SER A 48 8.89 11.77 10.55
C SER A 48 9.88 10.92 9.80
N ASP A 49 11.16 11.03 10.15
CA ASP A 49 12.18 10.10 9.69
C ASP A 49 11.87 8.66 10.14
N LEU A 50 12.24 7.68 9.31
CA LEU A 50 12.06 6.26 9.58
C LEU A 50 13.40 5.53 9.50
N ASP A 51 13.89 5.09 10.65
CA ASP A 51 15.05 4.19 10.76
C ASP A 51 14.68 2.74 10.37
N MET A 52 13.42 2.38 10.62
CA MET A 52 12.81 1.13 10.18
C MET A 52 11.31 1.35 9.96
N PHE A 53 10.70 0.52 9.12
CA PHE A 53 9.27 0.62 8.88
C PHE A 53 8.67 -0.70 8.37
N THR A 54 7.35 -0.79 8.45
CA THR A 54 6.53 -1.82 7.78
C THR A 54 5.41 -1.14 7.03
N ILE A 55 5.16 -1.52 5.78
CA ILE A 55 3.95 -1.14 5.05
C ILE A 55 3.14 -2.39 4.71
N CYS A 56 1.84 -2.36 5.00
CA CYS A 56 0.91 -3.43 4.66
C CYS A 56 -0.29 -2.83 3.92
N PHE A 57 -0.72 -3.49 2.85
CA PHE A 57 -1.94 -3.16 2.12
C PHE A 57 -2.41 -4.36 1.31
N TRP A 58 -3.69 -4.36 0.99
CA TRP A 58 -4.31 -5.28 0.05
C TRP A 58 -4.35 -4.64 -1.32
N MET A 59 -4.13 -5.43 -2.36
CA MET A 59 -4.35 -4.97 -3.72
C MET A 59 -4.92 -6.07 -4.62
N GLU A 60 -5.75 -5.67 -5.56
CA GLU A 60 -6.32 -6.53 -6.60
C GLU A 60 -6.11 -5.84 -7.94
N THR A 61 -5.63 -6.54 -8.96
CA THR A 61 -5.47 -5.94 -10.29
C THR A 61 -5.56 -7.00 -11.38
N ASN A 62 -6.23 -6.64 -12.47
CA ASN A 62 -6.32 -7.44 -13.70
C ASN A 62 -5.44 -6.86 -14.81
N ASP A 63 -4.66 -5.81 -14.52
CA ASP A 63 -3.73 -5.23 -15.49
C ASP A 63 -2.60 -6.22 -15.76
N SER A 64 -2.29 -6.42 -17.04
CA SER A 64 -1.08 -7.15 -17.45
C SER A 64 0.13 -6.23 -17.54
N GLN A 65 -0.09 -4.92 -17.56
CA GLN A 65 0.97 -3.92 -17.61
C GLN A 65 1.50 -3.60 -16.21
N PRO A 66 2.78 -3.22 -16.10
CA PRO A 66 3.34 -2.74 -14.84
C PRO A 66 2.60 -1.51 -14.30
N GLY A 67 2.70 -1.26 -12.99
CA GLY A 67 2.20 -0.02 -12.38
C GLY A 67 2.73 0.23 -10.97
N THR A 68 2.82 1.51 -10.59
CA THR A 68 3.27 1.95 -9.26
C THR A 68 2.10 2.03 -8.29
N THR A 69 2.13 1.23 -7.24
CA THR A 69 1.08 1.22 -6.21
C THR A 69 1.32 2.29 -5.16
N PHE A 70 2.58 2.50 -4.76
CA PHE A 70 2.97 3.44 -3.72
C PHE A 70 4.29 4.09 -4.09
N SER A 71 4.37 5.41 -4.09
CA SER A 71 5.61 6.17 -4.29
C SER A 71 5.78 7.22 -3.21
N TYR A 72 7.01 7.40 -2.75
CA TYR A 72 7.39 8.37 -1.75
C TYR A 72 8.60 9.16 -2.23
N ALA A 73 8.48 10.49 -2.17
CA ALA A 73 9.54 11.40 -2.56
C ALA A 73 9.71 12.52 -1.54
N ILE A 74 10.96 12.93 -1.34
CA ILE A 74 11.32 14.17 -0.65
C ILE A 74 11.86 15.16 -1.68
N SER A 75 11.86 16.45 -1.38
CA SER A 75 12.27 17.50 -2.34
C SER A 75 13.70 17.35 -2.86
N SER A 76 14.57 16.65 -2.11
CA SER A 76 15.98 16.41 -2.44
C SER A 76 16.28 15.03 -3.04
N SER A 77 15.31 14.11 -3.04
CA SER A 77 15.48 12.72 -3.47
C SER A 77 14.14 12.15 -3.93
N LEU A 78 14.04 11.87 -5.23
CA LEU A 78 12.93 11.10 -5.78
C LEU A 78 13.18 9.60 -5.54
N ASN A 79 12.12 8.80 -5.51
CA ASN A 79 12.20 7.35 -5.24
C ASN A 79 12.83 7.01 -3.87
N GLU A 80 12.50 7.81 -2.86
CA GLU A 80 12.92 7.54 -1.48
C GLU A 80 12.29 6.22 -0.98
N LEU A 81 11.08 5.89 -1.45
CA LEU A 81 10.47 4.55 -1.39
C LEU A 81 9.45 4.39 -2.53
N THR A 82 9.64 3.39 -3.40
CA THR A 82 8.70 3.09 -4.49
C THR A 82 8.34 1.61 -4.49
N LEU A 83 7.05 1.29 -4.58
CA LEU A 83 6.50 -0.06 -4.72
C LEU A 83 5.89 -0.19 -6.13
N PHE A 84 6.50 -1.06 -6.95
CA PHE A 84 6.16 -1.25 -8.35
C PHE A 84 5.77 -2.70 -8.62
N ARG A 85 4.68 -2.92 -9.37
CA ARG A 85 4.27 -4.25 -9.81
C ARG A 85 4.93 -4.56 -11.16
N ASN A 86 6.08 -5.23 -11.12
CA ASN A 86 6.52 -6.25 -12.10
C ASN A 86 7.88 -6.85 -11.72
N GLU A 87 8.66 -6.18 -10.90
CA GLU A 87 9.88 -6.68 -10.26
C GLU A 87 10.08 -5.85 -8.99
N TRP A 88 10.52 -6.50 -7.91
CA TRP A 88 10.91 -5.80 -6.70
C TRP A 88 12.26 -5.14 -6.92
N GLU A 89 12.30 -3.88 -7.32
CA GLU A 89 13.49 -3.05 -7.17
C GLU A 89 13.37 -2.20 -5.90
N ASN A 90 13.73 -2.76 -4.75
CA ASN A 90 14.00 -1.93 -3.58
C ASN A 90 15.50 -1.64 -3.47
N LYS A 91 15.86 -0.38 -3.74
CA LYS A 91 17.14 0.24 -3.41
C LYS A 91 17.24 0.56 -1.91
N THR A 92 16.99 -0.40 -0.99
CA THR A 92 17.28 -0.28 0.46
C THR A 92 17.53 -1.65 1.10
N GLY A 93 18.14 -1.67 2.29
CA GLY A 93 18.67 -2.86 2.96
C GLY A 93 17.64 -3.90 3.38
N SER A 94 18.11 -4.98 3.99
CA SER A 94 17.48 -6.31 3.95
C SER A 94 15.95 -6.38 4.03
N TRP A 95 15.32 -6.73 2.91
CA TRP A 95 13.88 -6.76 2.71
C TRP A 95 13.33 -8.18 2.59
N ASN A 96 12.06 -8.34 2.93
CA ASN A 96 11.27 -9.56 2.84
C ASN A 96 9.96 -9.22 2.13
N LEU A 97 9.66 -9.94 1.05
CA LEU A 97 8.37 -9.90 0.40
C LEU A 97 7.56 -11.10 0.85
N THR A 98 6.41 -10.80 1.42
CA THR A 98 5.43 -11.80 1.83
C THR A 98 4.17 -11.60 0.99
N VAL A 99 3.57 -12.70 0.57
CA VAL A 99 2.25 -12.73 -0.08
C VAL A 99 1.41 -13.73 0.70
N ASP A 100 0.26 -13.30 1.21
CA ASP A 100 -0.68 -14.08 2.04
C ASP A 100 -0.06 -14.66 3.31
N GLY A 101 0.82 -13.89 3.95
CA GLY A 101 1.55 -14.36 5.14
C GLY A 101 2.66 -15.38 4.84
N LYS A 102 2.91 -15.73 3.57
CA LYS A 102 4.00 -16.60 3.13
C LYS A 102 5.15 -15.77 2.54
N LEU A 103 6.36 -15.95 3.05
CA LEU A 103 7.56 -15.33 2.48
C LEU A 103 7.79 -15.87 1.05
N ILE A 104 7.74 -15.00 0.05
CA ILE A 104 7.99 -15.38 -1.35
C ILE A 104 9.31 -14.85 -1.89
N ASN A 105 9.89 -13.79 -1.29
CA ASN A 105 11.22 -13.30 -1.69
C ASN A 105 11.90 -12.56 -0.52
N HIS A 106 13.22 -12.45 -0.56
CA HIS A 106 14.01 -11.69 0.41
C HIS A 106 15.36 -11.28 -0.18
N GLY A 107 15.92 -10.18 0.34
CA GLY A 107 17.22 -9.66 -0.06
C GLY A 107 17.97 -9.04 1.12
N SER A 108 19.26 -8.74 0.93
CA SER A 108 20.09 -8.06 1.93
C SER A 108 21.23 -7.25 1.29
N GLY A 109 21.83 -6.33 2.03
CA GLY A 109 23.10 -5.69 1.65
C GLY A 109 23.06 -4.31 0.95
N PHE A 110 21.88 -3.70 0.74
CA PHE A 110 21.79 -2.35 0.15
C PHE A 110 21.68 -1.27 1.25
N GLN A 111 22.46 -0.19 1.23
CA GLN A 111 22.31 0.98 2.13
C GLN A 111 22.09 0.70 3.65
N VAL A 112 22.86 -0.22 4.23
CA VAL A 112 22.82 -0.49 5.69
C VAL A 112 23.07 0.81 6.48
N GLY A 113 22.19 1.13 7.44
CA GLY A 113 22.30 2.33 8.28
C GLY A 113 21.69 3.61 7.67
N ARG A 114 21.00 3.51 6.53
CA ARG A 114 20.27 4.64 5.95
C ARG A 114 18.91 4.82 6.62
N VAL A 115 18.56 6.07 6.87
CA VAL A 115 17.26 6.51 7.40
C VAL A 115 16.44 7.06 6.24
N ILE A 116 15.19 6.62 6.09
CA ILE A 116 14.24 7.26 5.17
C ILE A 116 13.85 8.58 5.79
N ARG A 117 14.13 9.69 5.09
CA ARG A 117 13.84 11.02 5.63
C ARG A 117 12.36 11.32 5.51
N GLY A 118 11.79 11.91 6.55
CA GLY A 118 10.46 12.50 6.55
C GLY A 118 10.41 13.84 5.81
N GLY A 119 9.25 14.49 5.87
CA GLY A 119 8.96 15.75 5.17
C GLY A 119 8.58 15.59 3.70
N GLY A 120 8.29 14.36 3.26
CA GLY A 120 7.97 14.01 1.88
C GLY A 120 6.48 13.80 1.58
N ILE A 121 6.21 13.53 0.31
CA ILE A 121 4.87 13.24 -0.21
C ILE A 121 4.78 11.77 -0.58
N VAL A 122 3.75 11.12 -0.04
CA VAL A 122 3.31 9.79 -0.44
C VAL A 122 2.24 9.95 -1.51
N ILE A 123 2.39 9.23 -2.62
CA ILE A 123 1.41 9.10 -3.68
C ILE A 123 1.04 7.62 -3.85
N VAL A 124 -0.25 7.33 -3.88
CA VAL A 124 -0.77 5.98 -4.18
C VAL A 124 -1.35 5.97 -5.58
N GLY A 125 -0.97 4.96 -6.36
CA GLY A 125 -1.46 4.69 -7.71
C GLY A 125 -0.72 5.40 -8.84
N GLN A 126 0.32 6.18 -8.54
CA GLN A 126 1.14 6.89 -9.53
C GLN A 126 2.62 6.85 -9.15
N ASP A 127 3.47 6.91 -10.18
CA ASP A 127 4.92 7.07 -10.05
C ASP A 127 5.30 8.55 -10.00
N GLN A 128 6.18 8.93 -9.07
CA GLN A 128 6.61 10.33 -8.92
C GLN A 128 7.92 10.60 -9.68
N ASP A 129 7.81 11.12 -10.91
CA ASP A 129 8.97 11.61 -11.68
C ASP A 129 9.42 13.03 -11.27
N SER A 130 8.65 13.67 -10.39
CA SER A 130 9.02 14.90 -9.69
C SER A 130 8.37 14.92 -8.30
N TYR A 131 8.80 15.85 -7.44
CA TYR A 131 8.25 15.96 -6.09
C TYR A 131 6.74 16.27 -6.14
N GLY A 132 5.92 15.25 -5.86
CA GLY A 132 4.46 15.33 -5.86
C GLY A 132 3.79 15.39 -7.23
N GLY A 133 4.46 15.04 -8.34
CA GLY A 133 3.86 15.14 -9.68
C GLY A 133 4.70 14.55 -10.81
N ALA A 134 4.45 15.05 -12.03
CA ALA A 134 5.00 14.54 -13.30
C ALA A 134 4.62 13.07 -13.58
N PHE A 135 3.37 12.72 -13.29
CA PHE A 135 2.87 11.36 -13.48
C PHE A 135 2.77 10.99 -14.97
N ASP A 136 3.10 9.74 -15.29
CA ASP A 136 2.88 9.11 -16.60
C ASP A 136 1.82 8.02 -16.48
N SER A 137 0.77 8.09 -17.31
CA SER A 137 -0.32 7.12 -17.26
C SER A 137 0.12 5.70 -17.55
N SER A 138 1.22 5.48 -18.28
CA SER A 138 1.76 4.14 -18.54
C SER A 138 2.27 3.46 -17.26
N GLN A 139 2.72 4.25 -16.27
CA GLN A 139 3.22 3.79 -14.97
C GLN A 139 2.13 3.75 -13.89
N SER A 140 0.92 4.24 -14.16
CA SER A 140 -0.13 4.30 -13.14
C SER A 140 -0.64 2.91 -12.75
N PHE A 141 -1.12 2.77 -11.52
CA PHE A 141 -1.80 1.56 -11.09
C PHE A 141 -3.24 1.52 -11.64
N THR A 142 -3.72 0.31 -11.96
CA THR A 142 -5.15 0.05 -12.17
C THR A 142 -5.57 -1.15 -11.33
N GLY A 143 -6.78 -1.09 -10.76
CA GLY A 143 -7.26 -2.11 -9.82
C GLY A 143 -7.72 -1.51 -8.50
N LYS A 144 -7.75 -2.33 -7.44
CA LYS A 144 -8.19 -1.94 -6.11
C LYS A 144 -7.02 -1.94 -5.14
N ILE A 145 -7.03 -1.00 -4.21
CA ILE A 145 -6.14 -0.98 -3.03
C ILE A 145 -7.02 -0.80 -1.79
N SER A 146 -6.68 -1.52 -0.73
CA SER A 146 -7.38 -1.42 0.55
C SER A 146 -6.42 -1.53 1.72
N GLY A 147 -6.77 -0.95 2.85
CA GLY A 147 -6.11 -1.22 4.12
C GLY A 147 -4.65 -0.76 4.23
N ILE A 148 -4.24 0.28 3.49
CA ILE A 148 -2.86 0.80 3.58
C ILE A 148 -2.56 1.29 4.98
N ASN A 149 -1.52 0.71 5.59
CA ASN A 149 -1.00 1.14 6.89
C ASN A 149 0.54 1.10 6.88
N LEU A 150 1.14 2.07 7.58
CA LEU A 150 2.59 2.24 7.71
C LEU A 150 2.94 2.35 9.20
N TRP A 151 3.91 1.55 9.63
CA TRP A 151 4.45 1.56 10.99
C TRP A 151 5.91 2.03 11.00
N SER A 152 6.36 2.70 12.05
CA SER A 152 7.77 3.07 12.29
C SER A 152 8.57 1.95 12.95
N ARG A 153 8.04 0.73 12.92
CA ARG A 153 8.64 -0.47 13.49
C ARG A 153 8.41 -1.66 12.57
N VAL A 154 9.17 -2.73 12.82
CA VAL A 154 8.88 -4.04 12.26
C VAL A 154 7.67 -4.62 12.99
N VAL A 155 6.57 -4.87 12.27
CA VAL A 155 5.42 -5.59 12.82
C VAL A 155 5.74 -7.09 12.97
N SER A 156 5.18 -7.74 13.98
CA SER A 156 5.42 -9.16 14.25
C SER A 156 4.63 -10.09 13.31
N HIS A 157 5.08 -11.34 13.17
CA HIS A 157 4.36 -12.36 12.40
C HIS A 157 2.90 -12.55 12.86
N ASN A 158 2.64 -12.44 14.17
CA ASN A 158 1.27 -12.54 14.69
C ASN A 158 0.41 -11.33 14.30
N GLU A 159 0.97 -10.12 14.28
CA GLU A 159 0.28 -8.93 13.79
C GLU A 159 -0.05 -9.08 12.30
N ILE A 160 0.91 -9.56 11.50
CA ILE A 160 0.72 -9.84 10.07
C ILE A 160 -0.41 -10.84 9.86
N LEU A 161 -0.40 -11.98 10.56
CA LEU A 161 -1.45 -12.99 10.48
C LEU A 161 -2.83 -12.49 10.92
N ARG A 162 -2.90 -11.50 11.82
CA ARG A 162 -4.17 -10.87 12.19
C ARG A 162 -4.66 -9.95 11.09
N MET A 163 -3.78 -9.09 10.58
CA MET A 163 -4.08 -8.18 9.48
C MET A 163 -4.45 -8.92 8.19
N SER A 164 -3.89 -10.13 7.98
CA SER A 164 -4.18 -10.97 6.82
C SER A 164 -5.53 -11.70 6.89
N LYS A 165 -6.19 -11.73 8.06
CA LYS A 165 -7.43 -12.52 8.29
C LYS A 165 -8.64 -11.67 8.60
N ILE A 166 -8.45 -10.49 9.17
CA ILE A 166 -9.54 -9.69 9.72
C ILE A 166 -9.64 -8.41 8.89
N TYR A 167 -10.86 -8.09 8.45
CA TYR A 167 -11.20 -6.89 7.68
C TYR A 167 -11.03 -5.56 8.46
N TYR A 168 -10.51 -5.62 9.69
CA TYR A 168 -10.20 -4.45 10.51
C TYR A 168 -8.69 -4.28 10.49
N THR A 169 -8.24 -3.32 9.69
CA THR A 169 -6.84 -2.97 9.65
C THR A 169 -6.45 -2.30 10.96
N GLU A 170 -5.44 -2.88 11.63
CA GLU A 170 -4.76 -2.19 12.72
C GLU A 170 -4.25 -0.84 12.19
N ASN A 171 -4.36 0.22 12.98
CA ASN A 171 -3.87 1.53 12.56
C ASN A 171 -2.34 1.57 12.66
N GLY A 172 -1.69 1.91 11.55
CA GLY A 172 -0.28 2.31 11.55
C GLY A 172 -0.03 3.51 12.47
N ASP A 173 1.14 3.53 13.13
CA ASP A 173 1.58 4.68 13.93
C ASP A 173 2.18 5.81 13.07
N VAL A 174 2.46 5.54 11.77
CA VAL A 174 2.95 6.54 10.80
C VAL A 174 1.84 6.96 9.84
N LEU A 175 1.20 6.02 9.16
CA LEU A 175 0.05 6.26 8.27
C LEU A 175 -0.99 5.16 8.46
N LYS A 176 -2.26 5.52 8.33
CA LYS A 176 -3.39 4.61 8.57
C LYS A 176 -4.45 4.70 7.49
N TRP A 177 -5.12 3.58 7.24
CA TRP A 177 -6.04 3.43 6.12
C TRP A 177 -7.11 4.53 5.99
N PRO A 178 -7.82 4.93 7.08
CA PRO A 178 -8.85 5.96 6.97
C PRO A 178 -8.35 7.28 6.38
N ASP A 179 -7.09 7.62 6.60
CA ASP A 179 -6.49 8.88 6.12
C ASP A 179 -6.28 8.86 4.60
N PHE A 180 -6.01 7.68 4.02
CA PHE A 180 -5.89 7.51 2.56
C PHE A 180 -7.25 7.65 1.85
N VAL A 181 -8.32 7.15 2.46
CA VAL A 181 -9.66 7.20 1.84
C VAL A 181 -10.14 8.65 1.68
N VAL A 182 -9.84 9.52 2.65
CA VAL A 182 -10.24 10.93 2.62
C VAL A 182 -9.35 11.80 1.74
N SER A 183 -8.11 11.39 1.45
CA SER A 183 -7.10 12.16 0.71
C SER A 183 -6.98 11.77 -0.78
N ARG A 184 -8.06 11.25 -1.34
CA ARG A 184 -8.13 10.77 -2.73
C ARG A 184 -8.49 11.87 -3.73
N TYR A 185 -7.98 11.73 -4.95
CA TYR A 185 -8.23 12.58 -6.11
C TYR A 185 -8.72 11.69 -7.25
N ASN A 186 -9.97 11.87 -7.69
CA ASN A 186 -10.61 11.09 -8.76
C ASN A 186 -10.60 9.55 -8.61
N VAL A 187 -10.28 9.04 -7.42
CA VAL A 187 -10.34 7.60 -7.12
C VAL A 187 -11.76 7.22 -6.71
N GLU A 188 -12.28 6.16 -7.31
CA GLU A 188 -13.60 5.62 -6.97
C GLU A 188 -13.55 4.84 -5.66
N MET A 189 -14.64 4.87 -4.90
CA MET A 189 -14.82 4.01 -3.74
C MET A 189 -15.74 2.86 -4.11
N GLN A 190 -15.29 1.63 -3.89
CA GLN A 190 -16.10 0.45 -4.10
C GLN A 190 -16.37 -0.26 -2.78
N CYS A 191 -17.56 -0.89 -2.68
CA CYS A 191 -17.79 -1.85 -1.63
C CYS A 191 -16.65 -2.88 -1.67
N PRO A 192 -16.15 -3.30 -0.51
CA PRO A 192 -14.94 -4.10 -0.46
C PRO A 192 -15.16 -5.39 -1.22
N SER A 193 -14.15 -5.76 -2.00
CA SER A 193 -14.09 -6.94 -2.88
C SER A 193 -14.47 -8.25 -2.16
N GLN A 194 -14.42 -8.27 -0.83
CA GLN A 194 -14.76 -9.42 0.02
C GLN A 194 -16.25 -9.48 0.46
N LEU A 195 -17.12 -8.58 -0.02
CA LEU A 195 -18.57 -8.60 0.25
C LEU A 195 -19.43 -9.09 -0.93
N ILE A 196 -18.84 -9.66 -1.97
CA ILE A 196 -19.64 -10.17 -3.09
C ILE A 196 -20.32 -11.47 -2.65
N TRP A 197 -21.63 -11.38 -2.54
CA TRP A 197 -22.56 -12.45 -2.19
C TRP A 197 -22.71 -13.47 -3.32
N ASN A 198 -22.86 -14.73 -2.89
CA ASN A 198 -23.33 -15.95 -3.59
C ASN A 198 -22.25 -16.86 -4.19
#